data_AF-A0A6G3XA21-F1
#
_entry.id   AF-A0A6G3XA21-F1
#
_cell.length_a   1.000
_cell.length_b   1.000
_cell.length_c   1.000
_cell.angle_alpha   90.00
_cell.angle_beta   90.00
_cell.angle_gamma   90.00
#
_symmetry.space_group_name_H-M   'P 1'
#
loop_
_entity.id
_entity.type
_entity.pdbx_description
1 polymer ?
#
loop_
_entity_poly.entity_id
_entity_poly.type
_entity_poly.pdbx_seq_one_letter_code
_entity_poly.pdbx_strand_id
1 'polypeptide(L)'
;VALVGTFLAWTWTSEFPGDLTVTGYPGGLQVLTLVGAVLTLLFALSGYGIKGLGWLTPGGANSPVRLAALGVLGTTGFTIGAIAVKLGGVVNLEPGAWVSLAGAIIAAVAALGLPADQELDDTTRPTPLNRFINTLRAPAPARAKDLPNWAEILI
;
A
#
# COMPACT_ATOMS: atom_id res chain seq x y z
N VAL A 1 10.25 -6.35 -1.40
CA VAL A 1 11.19 -5.51 -2.17
C VAL A 1 11.06 -4.04 -1.78
N ALA A 2 9.91 -3.39 -2.00
CA ALA A 2 9.73 -1.96 -1.67
C ALA A 2 10.10 -1.61 -0.21
N LEU A 3 9.60 -2.43 0.73
CA LEU A 3 9.92 -2.32 2.16
C LEU A 3 11.43 -2.36 2.45
N VAL A 4 12.19 -3.22 1.78
CA VAL A 4 13.63 -3.34 2.02
C VAL A 4 14.37 -2.14 1.43
N GLY A 5 13.92 -1.63 0.28
CA GLY A 5 14.50 -0.47 -0.36
C GLY A 5 14.42 0.82 0.47
N THR A 6 13.46 0.94 1.41
CA THR A 6 13.39 2.11 2.29
C THR A 6 14.54 2.18 3.31
N PHE A 7 15.22 1.07 3.56
CA PHE A 7 16.39 1.01 4.43
C PHE A 7 17.70 1.28 3.68
N LEU A 8 17.66 1.52 2.38
CA LEU A 8 18.83 1.91 1.59
C LEU A 8 18.80 3.42 1.36
N ALA A 9 19.95 4.03 1.11
CA ALA A 9 20.02 5.43 0.70
C ALA A 9 19.22 5.67 -0.60
N TRP A 10 18.48 6.77 -0.67
CA TRP A 10 17.74 7.20 -1.86
C TRP A 10 18.40 8.38 -2.57
N THR A 11 19.26 9.11 -1.87
CA THR A 11 20.13 10.16 -2.41
C THR A 11 21.53 10.03 -1.81
N TRP A 12 22.55 10.57 -2.48
CA TRP A 12 23.91 10.66 -1.94
C TRP A 12 24.17 11.99 -1.20
N THR A 13 23.32 12.99 -1.43
CA THR A 13 23.40 14.33 -0.81
C THR A 13 22.28 14.54 0.22
N SER A 14 22.60 15.28 1.28
CA SER A 14 21.68 15.71 2.34
C SER A 14 20.90 16.99 1.99
N GLU A 15 21.09 17.54 0.78
CA GLU A 15 20.36 18.73 0.30
C GLU A 15 18.87 18.48 0.13
N PHE A 16 18.46 17.22 -0.04
CA PHE A 16 17.04 16.87 -0.10
C PHE A 16 16.43 16.85 1.32
N PRO A 17 15.24 17.48 1.53
CA PRO A 17 14.62 17.54 2.84
C PRO A 17 14.40 16.17 3.49
N GLY A 18 14.76 16.08 4.77
CA GLY A 18 14.55 14.86 5.57
C GLY A 18 15.66 13.82 5.43
N ASP A 19 16.82 14.19 4.87
CA ASP A 19 18.06 13.42 4.72
C ASP A 19 17.86 11.93 4.43
N LEU A 20 17.95 11.58 3.15
CA LEU A 20 17.71 10.22 2.66
C LEU A 20 19.02 9.50 2.31
N THR A 21 20.15 9.94 2.87
CA THR A 21 21.49 9.40 2.56
C THR A 21 21.89 8.21 3.43
N VAL A 22 21.20 7.99 4.56
CA VAL A 22 21.61 7.03 5.57
C VAL A 22 20.98 5.65 5.33
N THR A 23 21.83 4.64 5.12
CA THR A 23 21.39 3.24 5.07
C THR A 23 21.06 2.74 6.48
N GLY A 24 19.93 2.05 6.63
CA GLY A 24 19.41 1.50 7.89
C GLY A 24 18.54 2.48 8.69
N TYR A 25 18.51 3.76 8.34
CA TYR A 25 17.74 4.79 9.03
C TYR A 25 16.85 5.56 8.05
N PRO A 26 15.61 5.09 7.80
CA PRO A 26 14.72 5.72 6.84
C PRO A 26 14.32 7.14 7.29
N GLY A 27 14.51 8.13 6.42
CA GLY A 27 14.04 9.50 6.59
C GLY A 27 12.53 9.65 6.32
N GLY A 28 12.01 10.87 6.49
CA GLY A 28 10.56 11.12 6.56
C GLY A 28 9.72 10.55 5.40
N LEU A 29 10.12 10.79 4.15
CA LEU A 29 9.40 10.25 2.99
C LEU A 29 9.60 8.74 2.81
N GLN A 30 10.77 8.20 3.18
CA GLN A 30 11.02 6.76 3.19
C GLN A 30 10.11 6.05 4.21
N VAL A 31 9.82 6.67 5.36
CA VAL A 31 8.90 6.13 6.37
C VAL A 31 7.48 5.99 5.84
N LEU A 32 6.99 6.94 5.02
CA LEU A 32 5.66 6.83 4.40
C LEU A 32 5.59 5.64 3.44
N THR A 33 6.61 5.46 2.60
CA THR A 33 6.73 4.27 1.73
C THR A 33 6.83 2.98 2.56
N LEU A 34 7.59 3.00 3.67
CA LEU A 34 7.76 1.85 4.56
C LEU A 34 6.42 1.43 5.17
N VAL A 35 5.71 2.36 5.80
CA VAL A 35 4.41 2.10 6.42
C VAL A 35 3.42 1.60 5.38
N GLY A 36 3.35 2.25 4.21
CA GLY A 36 2.50 1.79 3.12
C GLY A 36 2.84 0.36 2.69
N ALA A 37 4.12 0.04 2.51
CA ALA A 37 4.56 -1.29 2.09
C ALA A 37 4.29 -2.37 3.15
N VAL A 38 4.44 -2.02 4.44
CA VAL A 38 4.06 -2.90 5.56
C VAL A 38 2.56 -3.16 5.55
N LEU A 39 1.72 -2.12 5.38
CA LEU A 39 0.27 -2.29 5.30
C LEU A 39 -0.14 -3.14 4.10
N THR A 40 0.44 -2.90 2.92
CA THR A 40 0.22 -3.75 1.73
C THR A 40 0.56 -5.21 2.02
N LEU A 41 1.70 -5.47 2.68
CA LEU A 41 2.11 -6.83 3.05
C LEU A 41 1.12 -7.45 4.05
N LEU A 42 0.73 -6.72 5.09
CA LEU A 42 -0.19 -7.21 6.11
C LEU A 42 -1.57 -7.55 5.53
N PHE A 43 -2.13 -6.70 4.65
CA PHE A 43 -3.39 -7.00 3.98
C PHE A 43 -3.25 -8.21 3.04
N ALA A 44 -2.13 -8.35 2.34
CA ALA A 44 -1.89 -9.50 1.48
C ALA A 44 -1.81 -10.80 2.30
N LEU A 45 -1.07 -10.80 3.41
CA LEU A 45 -0.98 -11.92 4.33
C LEU A 45 -2.34 -12.27 4.98
N SER A 46 -3.15 -11.25 5.29
CA SER A 46 -4.53 -11.45 5.72
C SER A 46 -5.36 -12.18 4.65
N GLY A 47 -5.25 -11.76 3.39
CA GLY A 47 -5.91 -12.41 2.25
C GLY A 47 -5.43 -13.84 1.97
N TYR A 48 -4.16 -14.14 2.27
CA TYR A 48 -3.62 -15.51 2.22
C TYR A 48 -4.08 -16.39 3.41
N GLY A 49 -4.86 -15.86 4.35
CA GLY A 49 -5.40 -16.63 5.48
C GLY A 49 -4.39 -16.90 6.59
N ILE A 50 -3.35 -16.07 6.73
CA ILE A 50 -2.41 -16.18 7.84
C ILE A 50 -3.16 -16.01 9.17
N LYS A 51 -3.00 -16.99 10.07
CA LYS A 51 -3.68 -17.04 11.37
C LYS A 51 -3.42 -15.76 12.17
N GLY A 52 -4.49 -15.17 12.71
CA GLY A 52 -4.42 -13.95 13.51
C GLY A 52 -4.42 -12.64 12.73
N LEU A 53 -4.41 -12.67 11.38
CA LEU A 53 -4.47 -11.45 10.56
C LEU A 53 -5.85 -11.19 9.94
N GLY A 54 -6.75 -12.17 9.92
CA GLY A 54 -8.06 -12.04 9.26
C GLY A 54 -8.93 -10.87 9.76
N TRP A 55 -8.69 -10.35 10.96
CA TRP A 55 -9.37 -9.16 11.50
C TRP A 55 -9.02 -7.87 10.74
N LEU A 56 -7.90 -7.84 10.01
CA LEU A 56 -7.48 -6.69 9.21
C LEU A 56 -8.34 -6.49 7.96
N THR A 57 -9.00 -7.55 7.47
CA THR A 57 -9.77 -7.53 6.22
C THR A 57 -11.17 -8.12 6.42
N PRO A 58 -12.03 -7.51 7.27
CA PRO A 58 -13.32 -8.09 7.66
C PRO A 58 -14.37 -8.07 6.53
N GLY A 59 -14.21 -7.18 5.54
CA GLY A 59 -15.09 -7.08 4.37
C GLY A 59 -14.55 -7.81 3.14
N GLY A 60 -13.23 -7.84 2.96
CA GLY A 60 -12.58 -8.39 1.77
C GLY A 60 -11.10 -8.03 1.80
N ALA A 61 -10.25 -8.88 1.23
CA ALA A 61 -8.80 -8.74 1.37
C ALA A 61 -8.12 -8.10 0.17
N ASN A 62 -8.67 -8.20 -1.04
CA ASN A 62 -7.98 -7.78 -2.26
C ASN A 62 -8.08 -6.27 -2.52
N SER A 63 -9.22 -5.65 -2.19
CA SER A 63 -9.42 -4.20 -2.36
C SER A 63 -8.50 -3.36 -1.47
N PRO A 64 -8.32 -3.68 -0.16
CA PRO A 64 -7.31 -3.03 0.67
C PRO A 64 -5.88 -3.20 0.15
N VAL A 65 -5.51 -4.39 -0.33
CA VAL A 65 -4.18 -4.65 -0.93
C VAL A 65 -3.96 -3.75 -2.14
N ARG A 66 -4.94 -3.66 -3.06
CA ARG A 66 -4.87 -2.79 -4.24
C ARG A 66 -4.72 -1.32 -3.88
N LEU A 67 -5.58 -0.82 -2.99
CA LEU A 67 -5.52 0.57 -2.55
C LEU A 67 -4.17 0.90 -1.90
N ALA A 68 -3.70 0.04 -1.00
CA ALA A 68 -2.42 0.23 -0.33
C ALA A 68 -1.26 0.16 -1.34
N ALA A 69 -1.24 -0.79 -2.27
CA ALA A 69 -0.18 -0.93 -3.27
C ALA A 69 -0.12 0.26 -4.22
N LEU A 70 -1.28 0.78 -4.66
CA LEU A 70 -1.36 2.02 -5.45
C LEU A 70 -0.89 3.23 -4.65
N GLY A 71 -1.23 3.30 -3.36
CA GLY A 71 -0.71 4.32 -2.44
C GLY A 71 0.81 4.27 -2.32
N VAL A 72 1.40 3.08 -2.14
CA VAL A 72 2.86 2.88 -2.08
C VAL A 72 3.52 3.33 -3.38
N LEU A 73 2.96 2.97 -4.53
CA LEU A 73 3.45 3.42 -5.83
C LEU A 73 3.37 4.94 -5.97
N GLY A 74 2.25 5.54 -5.58
CA GLY A 74 2.03 6.99 -5.60
C GLY A 74 3.03 7.74 -4.71
N THR A 75 3.17 7.34 -3.45
CA THR A 75 4.10 7.96 -2.49
C THR A 75 5.56 7.80 -2.91
N THR A 76 5.95 6.60 -3.36
CA THR A 76 7.33 6.32 -3.80
C THR A 76 7.66 7.08 -5.08
N GLY A 77 6.76 7.05 -6.07
CA GLY A 77 6.93 7.78 -7.33
C GLY A 77 6.96 9.29 -7.12
N PHE A 78 6.09 9.82 -6.26
CA PHE A 78 6.12 11.22 -5.87
C PHE A 78 7.47 11.61 -5.25
N THR A 79 7.96 10.81 -4.30
CA THR A 79 9.24 11.09 -3.63
C THR A 79 10.40 11.08 -4.61
N ILE A 80 10.46 10.09 -5.50
CA ILE A 80 11.51 10.00 -6.53
C ILE A 80 11.43 11.17 -7.51
N GLY A 81 10.21 11.55 -7.93
CA GLY A 81 10.00 12.73 -8.75
C GLY A 81 10.44 14.02 -8.04
N ALA A 82 10.13 14.15 -6.75
CA ALA A 82 10.55 15.28 -5.93
C ALA A 82 12.08 15.35 -5.81
N ILE A 83 12.76 14.22 -5.60
CA ILE A 83 14.23 14.15 -5.59
C ILE A 83 14.78 14.61 -6.94
N ALA A 84 14.28 14.06 -8.05
CA ALA A 84 14.76 14.40 -9.39
C ALA A 84 14.57 15.88 -9.70
N VAL A 85 13.44 16.48 -9.32
CA VAL A 85 13.19 17.92 -9.52
C VAL A 85 14.06 18.78 -8.60
N LYS A 86 14.23 18.40 -7.33
CA LYS A 86 14.96 19.21 -6.34
C LYS A 86 16.47 19.16 -6.49
N LEU A 87 17.02 18.01 -6.85
CA LEU A 87 18.47 17.80 -6.99
C LEU A 87 18.95 17.93 -8.44
N GLY A 88 18.06 18.26 -9.39
CA GLY A 88 18.44 18.52 -10.77
C GLY A 88 18.67 17.29 -11.64
N GLY A 89 18.05 16.16 -11.29
CA GLY A 89 17.96 14.99 -12.18
C GLY A 89 17.88 13.66 -11.44
N VAL A 90 17.48 12.63 -12.20
CA VAL A 90 17.44 11.22 -11.73
C VAL A 90 18.84 10.65 -11.42
N VAL A 91 19.90 11.33 -11.84
CA VAL A 91 21.29 10.95 -11.56
C VAL A 91 21.62 10.98 -10.06
N ASN A 92 20.81 11.72 -9.28
CA ASN A 92 20.96 11.81 -7.83
C ASN A 92 20.24 10.69 -7.07
N LEU A 93 19.57 9.78 -7.79
CA LEU A 93 18.89 8.64 -7.19
C LEU A 93 19.90 7.53 -6.90
N GLU A 94 19.98 7.17 -5.64
CA GLU A 94 20.76 6.02 -5.18
C GLU A 94 19.99 4.70 -5.36
N PRO A 95 20.65 3.53 -5.25
CA PRO A 95 20.02 2.23 -5.45
C PRO A 95 18.75 2.00 -4.62
N GLY A 96 18.65 2.57 -3.42
CA GLY A 96 17.46 2.42 -2.58
C GLY A 96 16.19 2.99 -3.21
N ALA A 97 16.30 4.11 -3.94
CA ALA A 97 15.17 4.70 -4.64
C ALA A 97 14.67 3.76 -5.76
N TRP A 98 15.59 3.21 -6.55
CA TRP A 98 15.28 2.28 -7.64
C TRP A 98 14.68 0.97 -7.14
N VAL A 99 15.27 0.37 -6.10
CA VAL A 99 14.74 -0.85 -5.47
C VAL A 99 13.34 -0.62 -4.91
N SER A 100 13.11 0.52 -4.29
CA SER A 100 11.80 0.88 -3.73
C SER A 100 10.76 1.06 -4.83
N LEU A 101 11.09 1.78 -5.90
CA LEU A 101 10.22 2.00 -7.05
C LEU A 101 9.87 0.69 -7.76
N ALA A 102 10.87 -0.14 -8.06
CA ALA A 102 10.66 -1.44 -8.68
C ALA A 102 9.74 -2.31 -7.82
N GLY A 103 9.99 -2.35 -6.50
CA GLY A 103 9.13 -3.06 -5.56
C GLY A 103 7.70 -2.53 -5.52
N ALA A 104 7.52 -1.21 -5.60
CA ALA A 104 6.20 -0.58 -5.59
C ALA A 104 5.42 -0.87 -6.89
N ILE A 105 6.10 -0.84 -8.04
CA ILE A 105 5.53 -1.21 -9.35
C ILE A 105 5.10 -2.68 -9.31
N ILE A 106 5.97 -3.59 -8.85
CA ILE A 106 5.64 -5.01 -8.72
C ILE A 106 4.40 -5.20 -7.84
N ALA A 107 4.36 -4.55 -6.68
CA ALA A 107 3.22 -4.64 -5.76
C ALA A 107 1.93 -4.13 -6.41
N ALA A 108 1.97 -2.99 -7.09
CA ALA A 108 0.80 -2.42 -7.77
C ALA A 108 0.31 -3.32 -8.91
N VAL A 109 1.21 -3.78 -9.78
CA VAL A 109 0.86 -4.66 -10.91
C VAL A 109 0.30 -6.00 -10.41
N ALA A 110 0.95 -6.61 -9.41
CA ALA A 110 0.46 -7.85 -8.80
C ALA A 110 -0.92 -7.64 -8.15
N ALA A 111 -1.13 -6.53 -7.45
CA ALA A 111 -2.41 -6.23 -6.82
C ALA A 111 -3.52 -5.99 -7.85
N LEU A 112 -3.23 -5.34 -8.97
CA LEU A 112 -4.19 -5.16 -10.07
C LEU A 112 -4.61 -6.49 -10.71
N GLY A 113 -3.78 -7.53 -10.60
CA GLY A 113 -4.12 -8.90 -11.01
C GLY A 113 -5.02 -9.66 -10.04
N LEU A 114 -5.29 -9.14 -8.84
CA LEU A 114 -6.16 -9.79 -7.86
C LEU A 114 -7.64 -9.73 -8.29
N PRO A 115 -8.45 -10.75 -7.94
CA PRO A 115 -9.89 -10.73 -8.21
C PRO A 115 -10.57 -9.57 -7.45
N ALA A 116 -11.69 -9.06 -7.97
CA ALA A 116 -12.53 -8.11 -7.23
C ALA A 116 -13.14 -8.79 -6.00
N ASP A 117 -13.24 -8.06 -4.88
CA ASP A 117 -13.87 -8.60 -3.66
C ASP A 117 -15.41 -8.61 -3.77
N GLN A 118 -15.97 -7.89 -4.75
CA GLN A 118 -17.41 -7.77 -4.97
C GLN A 118 -17.73 -7.99 -6.44
N GLU A 119 -18.91 -8.53 -6.68
CA GLU A 119 -19.51 -8.53 -8.01
C GLU A 119 -19.69 -7.07 -8.48
N LEU A 120 -19.70 -6.88 -9.80
CA LEU A 120 -20.01 -5.57 -10.33
C LEU A 120 -21.48 -5.27 -10.06
N ASP A 121 -21.76 -4.09 -9.50
CA ASP A 121 -23.13 -3.57 -9.35
C ASP A 121 -23.95 -3.77 -10.64
N ASP A 122 -25.26 -3.97 -10.46
CA ASP A 122 -26.31 -4.36 -11.42
C ASP A 122 -26.58 -3.29 -12.52
N THR A 123 -25.54 -2.59 -12.94
CA THR A 123 -25.54 -1.71 -14.10
C THR A 123 -25.57 -2.56 -15.36
N THR A 124 -26.65 -2.42 -16.14
CA THR A 124 -26.89 -3.24 -17.35
C THR A 124 -25.77 -3.11 -18.41
N ARG A 125 -24.94 -2.06 -18.34
CA ARG A 125 -23.74 -1.84 -19.18
C ARG A 125 -22.63 -1.10 -18.40
N PRO A 126 -21.72 -1.81 -17.72
CA PRO A 126 -20.67 -1.15 -16.95
C PRO A 126 -19.55 -0.61 -17.84
N THR A 127 -19.17 0.65 -17.64
CA THR A 127 -18.00 1.27 -18.29
C THR A 127 -16.68 0.71 -17.73
N PRO A 128 -15.55 0.84 -18.44
CA PRO A 128 -14.24 0.43 -17.93
C PRO A 128 -13.85 1.10 -16.62
N LEU A 129 -14.20 2.39 -16.45
CA LEU A 129 -13.95 3.13 -15.22
C LEU A 129 -14.78 2.56 -14.06
N ASN A 130 -16.05 2.21 -14.27
CA ASN A 130 -16.89 1.60 -13.25
C ASN A 130 -16.30 0.26 -12.79
N ARG A 131 -15.81 -0.56 -13.74
CA ARG A 131 -15.12 -1.82 -13.41
C ARG A 131 -13.89 -1.59 -12.56
N PHE A 132 -13.05 -0.62 -12.94
CA PHE A 132 -11.85 -0.28 -12.19
C PHE A 132 -12.18 0.22 -10.78
N ILE A 133 -13.10 1.16 -10.63
CA ILE A 133 -13.54 1.67 -9.32
C ILE A 133 -14.13 0.56 -8.46
N ASN A 134 -14.88 -0.39 -9.05
CA ASN A 134 -15.42 -1.53 -8.32
C ASN A 134 -14.31 -2.40 -7.70
N THR A 135 -13.17 -2.57 -8.39
CA THR A 135 -12.04 -3.34 -7.85
C THR A 135 -11.47 -2.75 -6.55
N LEU A 136 -11.70 -1.46 -6.31
CA LEU A 136 -11.23 -0.76 -5.11
C LEU A 136 -12.24 -0.83 -3.95
N ARG A 137 -13.45 -1.34 -4.16
CA ARG A 137 -14.49 -1.43 -3.12
C ARG A 137 -14.43 -2.78 -2.41
N ALA A 138 -14.47 -2.79 -1.08
CA ALA A 138 -14.62 -4.00 -0.27
C ALA A 138 -16.07 -4.18 0.23
N PRO A 139 -16.59 -5.43 0.35
CA PRO A 139 -17.90 -5.69 0.94
C PRO A 139 -18.04 -5.06 2.32
N ALA A 140 -19.30 -4.78 2.72
CA ALA A 140 -19.57 -4.40 4.09
C ALA A 140 -19.08 -5.51 5.04
N PRO A 141 -18.38 -5.17 6.13
CA PRO A 141 -17.95 -6.16 7.11
C PRO A 141 -19.17 -6.90 7.68
N ALA A 142 -19.01 -8.20 7.95
CA ALA A 142 -20.05 -8.99 8.57
C ALA A 142 -20.51 -8.33 9.88
N ARG A 143 -21.83 -8.38 10.15
CA ARG A 143 -22.41 -7.85 11.37
C ARG A 143 -21.67 -8.43 12.58
N ALA A 144 -21.27 -7.56 13.51
CA ALA A 144 -20.65 -7.99 14.75
C ALA A 144 -21.56 -9.02 15.45
N LYS A 145 -20.94 -10.08 16.00
CA LYS A 145 -21.68 -11.10 16.75
C LYS A 145 -22.40 -10.42 17.92
N ASP A 146 -23.68 -10.70 18.10
CA ASP A 146 -24.46 -10.14 19.21
C ASP A 146 -23.76 -10.51 20.53
N LEU A 147 -23.68 -9.51 21.43
CA LEU A 147 -23.09 -9.72 22.74
C LEU A 147 -23.97 -10.70 23.53
N PRO A 148 -23.38 -11.60 24.34
CA PRO A 148 -24.18 -12.40 25.23
C PRO A 148 -24.90 -11.48 26.24
N ASN A 149 -26.15 -11.79 26.61
CA ASN A 149 -27.01 -10.96 27.48
C ASN A 149 -26.34 -10.45 28.76
N TRP A 150 -25.36 -11.18 29.32
CA TRP A 150 -24.63 -10.72 30.51
C TRP A 150 -23.66 -9.56 30.23
N ALA A 151 -23.12 -9.47 29.00
CA ALA A 151 -22.23 -8.40 28.58
C ALA A 151 -22.99 -7.12 28.21
N GLU A 152 -24.26 -7.23 27.76
CA GLU A 152 -25.14 -6.08 27.57
C GLU A 152 -25.46 -5.35 28.87
N ILE A 153 -25.40 -6.03 30.02
CA ILE A 153 -25.64 -5.42 31.33
C ILE A 153 -24.48 -4.51 31.79
N LEU A 154 -23.29 -4.67 31.19
CA LEU A 154 -22.06 -3.98 31.61
C LEU A 154 -21.71 -2.74 30.76
N ILE A 155 -22.47 -2.44 29.71
CA ILE A 155 -22.28 -1.31 28.79
C ILE A 155 -23.49 -0.39 28.91
#